data_AF-A0A2V7UVJ5-F1
#
_entry.id   AF-A0A2V7UVJ5-F1
#
_cell.length_a   1.000
_cell.length_b   1.000
_cell.length_c   1.000
_cell.angle_alpha   90.00
_cell.angle_beta   90.00
_cell.angle_gamma   90.00
#
_symmetry.space_group_name_H-M   'P 1'
#
loop_
_entity.id
_entity.type
_entity.pdbx_description
1 polymer ?
#
loop_
_entity_poly.entity_id
_entity_poly.type
_entity_poly.pdbx_seq_one_letter_code
_entity_poly.pdbx_strand_id
1 'polypeptide(L)'
;MSRRSRPLLLGILLATLAVAPALGGEDLRAKAEEAFRNDRYPEAIELYERIVAESPRDTLSLKRLALLYSWENRLEESIATTRKLLEVDPKDDEARRELAKINSWAGHYAAAESGYRELIQAHPDDATPKLALAEVLAWQNKFEQARAIYRPLIDARDHPLEAAVGMGDVAAWEGDLPEAERWYRQVLKADSHNERAALGLTRVHHWEGKDRMAVHESEQALARFPDSKEAKKVYQEIHDALRPTVTPAWSRTLDTDSNDVILSRLTGGLHADPQTTLDASYSHFDAKFRCVTASQCPGVDPASLPEEADDDGDLLEASYATRFSDILFVNTSVGAARQSGFDGDELVQPVGSGSFDLYIAPKFGFGFGASREALFDTARLIQNHLRLTAVSGRVDFRFADRWRLRASGQHAWLSDDNQRNVANVSMAVRVPLRRPRLSLTYAARWVAYQDDELQQLDSGYFAPTRFLSNLLTASLGDSLLHRRLYYSVDLTGGVQKFRRLLCDDPANPDPLLCAAPFDREAVSSGNDRVFGYELLGGW
;
A
#
# COMPACT_ATOMS: atom_id res chain seq x y z
N MET A 1 35.35 -34.66 -42.77
CA MET A 1 36.77 -34.27 -42.89
C MET A 1 37.31 -33.82 -41.54
N SER A 2 38.48 -34.35 -41.20
CA SER A 2 39.39 -34.13 -40.05
C SER A 2 38.89 -33.77 -38.64
N ARG A 3 39.04 -34.76 -37.76
CA ARG A 3 39.38 -34.63 -36.34
C ARG A 3 40.62 -33.73 -36.14
N ARG A 4 40.60 -32.86 -35.13
CA ARG A 4 41.83 -32.36 -34.48
C ARG A 4 41.75 -32.56 -32.97
N SER A 5 42.69 -33.37 -32.50
CA SER A 5 43.03 -33.73 -31.13
C SER A 5 43.58 -32.55 -30.32
N ARG A 6 43.14 -32.39 -29.08
CA ARG A 6 43.80 -31.59 -28.04
C ARG A 6 44.63 -32.50 -27.13
N PRO A 7 45.88 -32.14 -26.77
CA PRO A 7 46.70 -32.96 -25.89
C PRO A 7 46.30 -32.75 -24.42
N LEU A 8 46.27 -33.85 -23.65
CA LEU A 8 46.23 -33.83 -22.19
C LEU A 8 47.62 -33.39 -21.67
N LEU A 9 47.67 -32.30 -20.91
CA LEU A 9 48.79 -31.97 -20.05
C LEU A 9 48.49 -32.53 -18.66
N LEU A 10 49.21 -33.60 -18.31
CA LEU A 10 49.22 -34.25 -17.01
C LEU A 10 50.07 -33.39 -16.07
N GLY A 11 49.44 -32.48 -15.33
CA GLY A 11 50.08 -31.75 -14.24
C GLY A 11 50.10 -32.61 -12.96
N ILE A 12 51.28 -33.10 -12.58
CA ILE A 12 51.51 -33.78 -11.30
C ILE A 12 51.38 -32.72 -10.19
N LEU A 13 50.27 -32.73 -9.44
CA LEU A 13 50.18 -32.02 -8.17
C LEU A 13 50.86 -32.89 -7.10
N LEU A 14 52.09 -32.52 -6.73
CA LEU A 14 52.74 -32.99 -5.51
C LEU A 14 51.98 -32.41 -4.31
N ALA A 15 51.14 -33.24 -3.69
CA ALA A 15 50.57 -32.96 -2.38
C ALA A 15 51.70 -33.04 -1.34
N THR A 16 52.33 -31.92 -1.03
CA THR A 16 53.13 -31.80 0.19
C THR A 16 52.15 -31.77 1.37
N LEU A 17 51.97 -32.90 2.06
CA LEU A 17 51.47 -32.90 3.43
C LEU A 17 52.53 -32.18 4.29
N ALA A 18 52.34 -30.87 4.47
CA ALA A 18 52.95 -30.18 5.58
C ALA A 18 52.23 -30.64 6.84
N VAL A 19 52.85 -31.56 7.59
CA VAL A 19 52.48 -31.80 8.98
C VAL A 19 52.85 -30.52 9.73
N ALA A 20 51.87 -29.64 9.93
CA ALA A 20 52.02 -28.54 10.86
C ALA A 20 52.40 -29.14 12.22
N PRO A 21 53.41 -28.59 12.93
CA PRO A 21 53.74 -29.09 14.25
C PRO A 21 52.49 -28.98 15.12
N ALA A 22 52.19 -30.03 15.88
CA ALA A 22 51.20 -29.97 16.94
C ALA A 22 51.68 -28.89 17.92
N LEU A 23 51.15 -27.68 17.76
CA LEU A 23 51.31 -26.61 18.72
C LEU A 23 50.75 -27.16 20.03
N GLY A 24 51.57 -27.21 21.08
CA GLY A 24 51.07 -27.64 22.39
C GLY A 24 49.86 -26.79 22.79
N GLY A 25 48.93 -27.35 23.57
CA GLY A 25 47.67 -26.68 23.91
C GLY A 25 47.81 -25.28 24.53
N GLU A 26 48.95 -24.96 25.14
CA GLU A 26 49.27 -23.60 25.65
C GLU A 26 49.57 -22.59 24.52
N ASP A 27 50.23 -23.01 23.44
CA ASP A 27 50.53 -22.14 22.29
C ASP A 27 49.28 -21.87 21.44
N LEU A 28 48.37 -22.86 21.33
CA LEU A 28 47.10 -22.69 20.63
C LEU A 28 46.16 -21.72 21.37
N ARG A 29 46.09 -21.80 22.70
CA ARG A 29 45.29 -20.87 23.52
C ARG A 29 45.80 -19.44 23.45
N ALA A 30 47.12 -19.24 23.48
CA ALA A 30 47.71 -17.92 23.34
C ALA A 30 47.34 -17.25 22.01
N LYS A 31 47.35 -18.03 20.91
CA LYS A 31 46.92 -17.56 19.58
C LYS A 31 45.42 -17.25 19.53
N ALA A 32 44.58 -18.08 20.14
CA ALA A 32 43.15 -17.84 20.21
C ALA A 32 42.82 -16.53 20.95
N GLU A 33 43.43 -16.31 22.12
CA GLU A 33 43.26 -15.06 22.88
C GLU A 33 43.88 -13.85 22.18
N GLU A 34 44.97 -14.02 21.41
CA GLU A 34 45.54 -12.96 20.60
C GLU A 34 44.60 -12.56 19.45
N ALA A 35 44.06 -13.54 18.71
CA ALA A 35 43.08 -13.31 17.68
C ALA A 35 41.82 -12.62 18.24
N PHE A 36 41.33 -13.08 19.39
CA PHE A 36 40.19 -12.48 20.09
C PHE A 36 40.43 -11.02 20.47
N ARG A 37 41.57 -10.70 21.08
CA ARG A 37 41.91 -9.31 21.50
C ARG A 37 42.17 -8.36 20.33
N ASN A 38 42.54 -8.89 19.18
CA ASN A 38 42.80 -8.12 17.96
C ASN A 38 41.59 -8.08 17.01
N ASP A 39 40.39 -8.41 17.51
CA ASP A 39 39.12 -8.43 16.76
C ASP A 39 39.11 -9.34 15.52
N ARG A 40 40.04 -10.30 15.45
CA ARG A 40 40.09 -11.33 14.41
C ARG A 40 39.14 -12.47 14.76
N TYR A 41 37.85 -12.16 14.89
CA TYR A 41 36.83 -13.09 15.41
C TYR A 41 36.70 -14.40 14.63
N PRO A 42 36.71 -14.42 13.28
CA PRO A 42 36.64 -15.70 12.54
C PRO A 42 37.83 -16.62 12.84
N GLU A 43 39.04 -16.06 12.91
CA GLU A 43 40.25 -16.81 13.29
C GLU A 43 40.15 -17.29 14.73
N ALA A 44 39.69 -16.44 15.66
CA ALA A 44 39.52 -16.80 17.05
C ALA A 44 38.51 -17.95 17.21
N ILE A 45 37.39 -17.94 16.49
CA ILE A 45 36.39 -19.01 16.48
C ILE A 45 37.04 -20.33 16.04
N GLU A 46 37.74 -20.36 14.91
CA GLU A 46 38.41 -21.59 14.44
C GLU A 46 39.40 -22.14 15.47
N LEU A 47 40.15 -21.27 16.13
CA LEU A 47 41.13 -21.67 17.15
C LEU A 47 40.43 -22.20 18.42
N TYR A 48 39.37 -21.54 18.90
CA TYR A 48 38.60 -22.02 20.05
C TYR A 48 37.83 -23.32 19.75
N GLU A 49 37.29 -23.49 18.53
CA GLU A 49 36.66 -24.74 18.09
C GLU A 49 37.65 -25.90 18.16
N ARG A 50 38.90 -25.68 17.72
CA ARG A 50 39.97 -26.68 17.84
C ARG A 50 40.32 -27.00 19.29
N ILE A 51 40.46 -25.97 20.14
CA ILE A 51 40.75 -26.18 21.57
C ILE A 51 39.61 -26.98 22.23
N VAL A 52 38.35 -26.66 21.94
CA VAL A 52 37.20 -27.39 22.49
C VAL A 52 37.11 -28.82 21.94
N ALA A 53 37.53 -29.07 20.69
CA ALA A 53 37.60 -30.41 20.14
C ALA A 53 38.68 -31.27 20.84
N GLU A 54 39.84 -30.70 21.14
CA GLU A 54 40.95 -31.38 21.83
C GLU A 54 40.75 -31.47 23.35
N SER A 55 40.11 -30.45 23.94
CA SER A 55 39.86 -30.31 25.38
C SER A 55 38.40 -29.87 25.63
N PRO A 56 37.43 -30.80 25.56
CA PRO A 56 35.99 -30.48 25.64
C PRO A 56 35.52 -29.88 26.97
N ARG A 57 36.37 -29.88 28.00
CA ARG A 57 36.08 -29.33 29.33
C ARG A 57 36.80 -28.01 29.61
N ASP A 58 37.45 -27.41 28.60
CA ASP A 58 38.12 -26.11 28.77
C ASP A 58 37.10 -24.97 28.88
N THR A 59 36.82 -24.55 30.11
CA THR A 59 35.76 -23.58 30.40
C THR A 59 36.01 -22.21 29.77
N LEU A 60 37.26 -21.76 29.70
CA LEU A 60 37.61 -20.49 29.07
C LEU A 60 37.30 -20.50 27.56
N SER A 61 37.74 -21.54 26.84
CA SER A 61 37.45 -21.65 25.40
C SER A 61 35.97 -21.82 25.12
N LEU A 62 35.25 -22.58 25.95
CA LEU A 62 33.78 -22.68 25.84
C LEU A 62 33.10 -21.32 26.04
N LYS A 63 33.52 -20.52 27.04
CA LYS A 63 33.02 -19.16 27.26
C LYS A 63 33.27 -18.25 26.06
N ARG A 64 34.50 -18.21 25.56
CA ARG A 64 34.91 -17.37 24.43
C ARG A 64 34.18 -17.77 23.15
N LEU A 65 34.08 -19.07 22.88
CA LEU A 65 33.41 -19.58 21.69
C LEU A 65 31.91 -19.28 21.71
N ALA A 66 31.23 -19.49 22.85
CA ALA A 66 29.82 -19.15 23.00
C ALA A 66 29.56 -17.65 22.76
N LEU A 67 30.40 -16.77 23.33
CA LEU A 67 30.31 -15.33 23.14
C LEU A 67 30.48 -14.92 21.68
N LEU A 68 31.50 -15.46 21.00
CA LEU A 68 31.78 -15.16 19.60
C LEU A 68 30.65 -15.64 18.68
N TYR A 69 30.13 -16.85 18.88
CA TYR A 69 28.95 -17.31 18.16
C TYR A 69 27.75 -16.38 18.36
N SER A 70 27.55 -15.85 19.59
CA SER A 70 26.47 -14.89 19.82
C SER A 70 26.66 -13.59 19.03
N TRP A 71 27.89 -13.07 18.93
CA TRP A 71 28.19 -11.84 18.18
C TRP A 71 28.03 -12.03 16.66
N GLU A 72 28.31 -13.22 16.14
CA GLU A 72 28.09 -13.58 14.73
C GLU A 72 26.62 -13.97 14.41
N ASN A 73 25.70 -13.81 15.37
CA ASN A 73 24.30 -14.22 15.24
C ASN A 73 24.12 -15.73 14.97
N ARG A 74 25.10 -16.54 15.38
CA ARG A 74 25.09 -18.02 15.37
C ARG A 74 24.50 -18.55 16.68
N LEU A 75 23.24 -18.19 16.91
CA LEU A 75 22.60 -18.29 18.23
C LEU A 75 22.44 -19.73 18.72
N GLU A 76 22.13 -20.68 17.82
CA GLU A 76 21.99 -22.09 18.18
C GLU A 76 23.33 -22.72 18.60
N GLU A 77 24.41 -22.42 17.88
CA GLU A 77 25.75 -22.88 18.27
C GLU A 77 26.20 -22.26 19.61
N SER A 78 25.85 -20.99 19.83
CA SER A 78 26.10 -20.31 21.11
C SER A 78 25.33 -20.96 22.27
N ILE A 79 24.04 -21.30 22.08
CA ILE A 79 23.23 -22.04 23.07
C ILE A 79 23.85 -23.41 23.37
N ALA A 80 24.21 -24.18 22.34
CA ALA A 80 24.80 -25.50 22.51
C ALA A 80 26.14 -25.45 23.26
N THR A 81 26.98 -24.46 22.93
CA THR A 81 28.29 -24.27 23.57
C THR A 81 28.14 -23.83 25.02
N THR A 82 27.18 -22.94 25.32
CA THR A 82 26.88 -22.49 26.68
C THR A 82 26.30 -23.61 27.55
N ARG A 83 25.48 -24.51 26.97
CA ARG A 83 25.01 -25.71 27.67
C ARG A 83 26.16 -26.65 28.05
N LYS A 84 27.10 -26.89 27.14
CA LYS A 84 28.33 -27.66 27.45
C LYS A 84 29.14 -27.02 28.57
N LEU A 85 29.27 -25.69 28.57
CA LEU A 85 29.93 -24.97 29.65
C LEU A 85 29.24 -25.23 31.01
N LEU A 86 27.91 -25.20 31.05
CA LEU A 86 27.13 -25.46 32.26
C LEU A 86 27.12 -26.95 32.68
N GLU A 87 27.40 -27.89 31.77
CA GLU A 87 27.67 -29.28 32.14
C GLU A 87 29.02 -29.44 32.87
N VAL A 88 30.01 -28.60 32.51
CA VAL A 88 31.35 -28.60 33.12
C VAL A 88 31.38 -27.81 34.43
N ASP A 89 30.76 -26.63 34.45
CA ASP A 89 30.58 -25.78 35.63
C ASP A 89 29.10 -25.43 35.86
N PRO A 90 28.35 -26.29 36.58
CA PRO A 90 26.93 -26.09 36.80
C PRO A 90 26.58 -24.87 37.65
N LYS A 91 27.55 -24.24 38.34
CA LYS A 91 27.33 -23.10 39.25
C LYS A 91 27.71 -21.76 38.64
N ASP A 92 28.08 -21.74 37.37
CA ASP A 92 28.45 -20.52 36.67
C ASP A 92 27.22 -19.66 36.33
N ASP A 93 26.88 -18.71 37.20
CA ASP A 93 25.74 -17.81 37.00
C ASP A 93 25.95 -16.83 35.83
N GLU A 94 27.19 -16.54 35.43
CA GLU A 94 27.49 -15.77 34.23
C GLU A 94 27.08 -16.57 32.98
N ALA A 95 27.44 -17.85 32.93
CA ALA A 95 27.03 -18.74 31.85
C ALA A 95 25.51 -18.96 31.82
N ARG A 96 24.84 -19.04 32.98
CA ARG A 96 23.36 -19.10 33.04
C ARG A 96 22.71 -17.81 32.52
N ARG A 97 23.25 -16.64 32.88
CA ARG A 97 22.80 -15.33 32.36
C ARG A 97 22.95 -15.26 30.85
N GLU A 98 24.12 -15.61 30.32
CA GLU A 98 24.32 -15.61 28.87
C GLU A 98 23.41 -16.63 28.17
N LEU A 99 23.20 -17.83 28.73
CA LEU A 99 22.26 -18.79 28.16
C LEU A 99 20.84 -18.22 28.07
N ALA A 100 20.33 -17.60 29.14
CA ALA A 100 18.99 -17.00 29.14
C ALA A 100 18.89 -15.87 28.10
N LYS A 101 19.91 -15.02 28.00
CA LYS A 101 20.01 -13.93 27.04
C LYS A 101 20.06 -14.40 25.59
N ILE A 102 20.89 -15.38 25.26
CA ILE A 102 20.98 -15.94 23.91
C ILE A 102 19.65 -16.64 23.54
N ASN A 103 19.01 -17.36 24.46
CA ASN A 103 17.67 -17.92 24.23
C ASN A 103 16.64 -16.82 23.96
N SER A 104 16.78 -15.65 24.58
CA SER A 104 15.90 -14.49 24.34
C SER A 104 16.04 -13.99 22.90
N TRP A 105 17.29 -13.82 22.43
CA TRP A 105 17.59 -13.38 21.07
C TRP A 105 17.25 -14.43 19.99
N ALA A 106 17.36 -15.72 20.33
CA ALA A 106 16.99 -16.83 19.44
C ALA A 106 15.47 -17.02 19.30
N GLY A 107 14.65 -16.28 20.06
CA GLY A 107 13.21 -16.46 20.10
C GLY A 107 12.73 -17.65 20.95
N HIS A 108 13.63 -18.30 21.68
CA HIS A 108 13.33 -19.36 22.65
C HIS A 108 12.81 -18.78 23.98
N TYR A 109 11.74 -17.99 23.92
CA TYR A 109 11.27 -17.18 25.02
C TYR A 109 10.90 -17.96 26.28
N ALA A 110 10.36 -19.17 26.16
CA ALA A 110 10.04 -20.02 27.32
C ALA A 110 11.29 -20.48 28.07
N ALA A 111 12.37 -20.81 27.35
CA ALA A 111 13.65 -21.19 27.95
C ALA A 111 14.33 -19.97 28.61
N ALA A 112 14.28 -18.82 27.95
CA ALA A 112 14.76 -17.55 28.51
C ALA A 112 14.00 -17.16 29.79
N GLU A 113 12.66 -17.24 29.79
CA GLU A 113 11.82 -16.97 30.95
C GLU A 113 12.18 -17.88 32.14
N SER A 114 12.37 -19.18 31.90
CA SER A 114 12.81 -20.13 32.94
C SER A 114 14.17 -19.73 33.51
N GLY A 115 15.15 -19.49 32.63
CA GLY A 115 16.50 -19.12 33.04
C GLY A 115 16.56 -17.83 33.84
N TYR A 116 15.85 -16.79 33.43
CA TYR A 116 15.78 -15.54 34.20
C TYR A 116 15.08 -15.71 35.54
N ARG A 117 14.02 -16.53 35.64
CA ARG A 117 13.38 -16.81 36.94
C ARG A 117 14.31 -17.55 37.90
N GLU A 118 15.08 -18.51 37.41
CA GLU A 118 16.11 -19.19 38.23
C GLU A 118 17.18 -18.21 38.72
N LEU A 119 17.63 -17.28 37.87
CA LEU A 119 18.58 -16.24 38.25
C LEU A 119 18.01 -15.27 39.28
N ILE A 120 16.75 -14.87 39.15
CA ILE A 120 16.05 -14.01 40.13
C ILE A 120 15.88 -14.75 41.48
N GLN A 121 15.63 -16.06 41.46
CA GLN A 121 15.56 -16.86 42.69
C GLN A 121 16.91 -16.97 43.39
N ALA A 122 18.00 -17.13 42.62
CA ALA A 122 19.35 -17.20 43.15
C ALA A 122 19.85 -15.83 43.65
N HIS A 123 19.48 -14.74 42.97
CA HIS A 123 19.95 -13.38 43.21
C HIS A 123 18.75 -12.40 43.25
N PRO A 124 17.96 -12.40 44.34
CA PRO A 124 16.72 -11.61 44.41
C PRO A 124 16.93 -10.10 44.37
N ASP A 125 18.14 -9.62 44.69
CA ASP A 125 18.48 -8.20 44.68
C ASP A 125 19.05 -7.72 43.33
N ASP A 126 19.37 -8.64 42.40
CA ASP A 126 19.84 -8.27 41.06
C ASP A 126 18.65 -7.88 40.17
N ALA A 127 18.62 -6.61 39.75
CA ALA A 127 17.59 -6.07 38.88
C ALA A 127 17.78 -6.45 37.41
N THR A 128 18.99 -6.82 37.00
CA THR A 128 19.34 -7.15 35.61
C THR A 128 18.48 -8.29 35.03
N PRO A 129 18.38 -9.48 35.69
CA PRO A 129 17.53 -10.56 35.18
C PRO A 129 16.04 -10.24 35.31
N LYS A 130 15.61 -9.34 36.22
CA LYS A 130 14.22 -8.87 36.30
C LYS A 130 13.86 -8.04 35.08
N LEU A 131 14.71 -7.09 34.70
CA LEU A 131 14.52 -6.26 33.51
C LEU A 131 14.44 -7.11 32.24
N ALA A 132 15.38 -8.05 32.08
CA ALA A 132 15.41 -8.95 30.92
C ALA A 132 14.20 -9.92 30.88
N LEU A 133 13.74 -10.39 32.05
CA LEU A 133 12.51 -11.17 32.15
C LEU A 133 11.29 -10.36 31.69
N ALA A 134 11.16 -9.11 32.11
CA ALA A 134 10.07 -8.24 31.71
C ALA A 134 10.03 -8.04 30.18
N GLU A 135 11.19 -7.87 29.56
CA GLU A 135 11.33 -7.74 28.10
C GLU A 135 10.91 -9.02 27.37
N VAL A 136 11.37 -10.19 27.84
CA VAL A 136 10.97 -11.49 27.29
C VAL A 136 9.47 -11.74 27.45
N LEU A 137 8.87 -11.33 28.57
CA LEU A 137 7.42 -11.43 28.77
C LEU A 137 6.68 -10.52 27.79
N ALA A 138 7.19 -9.32 27.51
CA ALA A 138 6.62 -8.42 26.53
C ALA A 138 6.67 -9.01 25.11
N TRP A 139 7.79 -9.61 24.69
CA TRP A 139 7.90 -10.32 23.41
C TRP A 139 6.97 -11.54 23.29
N GLN A 140 6.58 -12.14 24.41
CA GLN A 140 5.56 -13.20 24.45
C GLN A 140 4.11 -12.66 24.45
N ASN A 141 3.91 -11.35 24.30
CA ASN A 141 2.61 -10.67 24.46
C ASN A 141 1.99 -10.85 25.87
N LYS A 142 2.80 -11.16 26.90
CA LYS A 142 2.37 -11.23 28.31
C LYS A 142 2.49 -9.85 28.96
N PHE A 143 1.83 -8.85 28.39
CA PHE A 143 2.00 -7.43 28.71
C PHE A 143 1.75 -7.08 30.18
N GLU A 144 0.67 -7.57 30.78
CA GLU A 144 0.38 -7.35 32.20
C GLU A 144 1.49 -7.88 33.12
N GLN A 145 2.08 -9.04 32.79
CA GLN A 145 3.17 -9.61 33.58
C GLN A 145 4.46 -8.80 33.40
N ALA A 146 4.73 -8.31 32.19
CA ALA A 146 5.86 -7.41 31.93
C ALA A 146 5.73 -6.09 32.72
N ARG A 147 4.55 -5.45 32.66
CA ARG A 147 4.23 -4.21 33.40
C ARG A 147 4.39 -4.40 34.92
N ALA A 148 3.96 -5.54 35.45
CA ALA A 148 4.10 -5.89 36.87
C ALA A 148 5.56 -6.00 37.34
N ILE A 149 6.51 -6.28 36.44
CA ILE A 149 7.95 -6.29 36.74
C ILE A 149 8.59 -4.92 36.49
N TYR A 150 8.25 -4.24 35.39
CA TYR A 150 8.81 -2.92 35.10
C TYR A 150 8.45 -1.87 36.15
N ARG A 151 7.22 -1.90 36.68
CA ARG A 151 6.75 -0.89 37.64
C ARG A 151 7.62 -0.84 38.92
N PRO A 152 7.86 -1.96 39.63
CA PRO A 152 8.78 -1.96 40.77
C PRO A 152 10.20 -1.47 40.45
N LEU A 153 10.73 -1.78 39.26
CA LEU A 153 12.07 -1.33 38.85
C LEU A 153 12.14 0.20 38.73
N ILE A 154 11.11 0.81 38.15
CA ILE A 154 10.98 2.27 38.07
C ILE A 154 10.88 2.89 39.48
N ASP A 155 10.02 2.33 40.33
CA ASP A 155 9.76 2.86 41.67
C ASP A 155 10.99 2.76 42.59
N ALA A 156 11.73 1.65 42.50
CA ALA A 156 12.97 1.41 43.25
C ALA A 156 14.18 2.16 42.69
N ARG A 157 14.07 2.72 41.47
CA ARG A 157 15.16 3.34 40.70
C ARG A 157 16.28 2.36 40.30
N ASP A 158 15.93 1.11 40.07
CA ASP A 158 16.82 0.08 39.54
C ASP A 158 16.60 -0.07 38.04
N HIS A 159 17.47 0.52 37.21
CA HIS A 159 17.28 0.66 35.75
C HIS A 159 15.97 1.38 35.35
N PRO A 160 15.68 2.57 35.93
CA PRO A 160 14.38 3.21 35.76
C PRO A 160 14.11 3.69 34.33
N LEU A 161 15.16 4.02 33.56
CA LEU A 161 14.99 4.47 32.17
C LEU A 161 14.69 3.29 31.26
N GLU A 162 15.43 2.20 31.38
CA GLU A 162 15.25 0.97 30.60
C GLU A 162 13.88 0.35 30.89
N ALA A 163 13.46 0.32 32.16
CA ALA A 163 12.13 -0.13 32.54
C ALA A 163 11.02 0.80 32.00
N ALA A 164 11.23 2.12 32.00
CA ALA A 164 10.28 3.08 31.42
C ALA A 164 10.19 2.97 29.88
N VAL A 165 11.30 2.70 29.19
CA VAL A 165 11.28 2.37 27.76
C VAL A 165 10.49 1.08 27.51
N GLY A 166 10.72 0.05 28.33
CA GLY A 166 9.95 -1.19 28.27
C GLY A 166 8.44 -0.99 28.47
N MET A 167 8.04 -0.09 29.38
CA MET A 167 6.64 0.31 29.52
C MET A 167 6.09 1.00 28.26
N GLY A 168 6.90 1.84 27.61
CA GLY A 168 6.57 2.45 26.32
C GLY A 168 6.37 1.41 25.21
N ASP A 169 7.29 0.44 25.10
CA ASP A 169 7.23 -0.64 24.11
C ASP A 169 5.98 -1.52 24.31
N VAL A 170 5.67 -1.88 25.56
CA VAL A 170 4.47 -2.65 25.89
C VAL A 170 3.21 -1.88 25.48
N ALA A 171 3.09 -0.61 25.86
CA ALA A 171 1.95 0.23 25.48
C ALA A 171 1.80 0.34 23.95
N ALA A 172 2.91 0.48 23.24
CA ALA A 172 2.92 0.57 21.79
C ALA A 172 2.43 -0.73 21.13
N TRP A 173 2.85 -1.91 21.62
CA TRP A 173 2.40 -3.21 21.10
C TRP A 173 0.96 -3.55 21.48
N GLU A 174 0.44 -3.00 22.58
CA GLU A 174 -0.99 -3.07 22.94
C GLU A 174 -1.86 -2.15 22.09
N GLY A 175 -1.24 -1.20 21.38
CA GLY A 175 -1.94 -0.18 20.58
C GLY A 175 -2.39 1.04 21.38
N ASP A 176 -2.00 1.16 22.66
CA ASP A 176 -2.16 2.40 23.44
C ASP A 176 -1.01 3.37 23.09
N LEU A 177 -1.08 3.89 21.86
CA LEU A 177 -0.11 4.84 21.31
C LEU A 177 0.03 6.11 22.18
N PRO A 178 -1.05 6.68 22.75
CA PRO A 178 -0.93 7.81 23.67
C PRO A 178 -0.16 7.47 24.96
N GLU A 179 -0.33 6.29 25.54
CA GLU A 179 0.48 5.88 26.70
C GLU A 179 1.95 5.69 26.30
N ALA A 180 2.21 5.04 25.16
CA ALA A 180 3.56 4.85 24.64
C ALA A 180 4.30 6.18 24.44
N GLU A 181 3.64 7.15 23.79
CA GLU A 181 4.15 8.51 23.58
C GLU A 181 4.56 9.18 24.90
N ARG A 182 3.74 9.04 25.96
CA ARG A 182 4.05 9.58 27.29
C ARG A 182 5.31 8.95 27.88
N TRP A 183 5.44 7.63 27.83
CA TRP A 183 6.60 6.92 28.37
C TRP A 183 7.89 7.28 27.63
N TYR A 184 7.89 7.23 26.30
CA TYR A 184 9.08 7.59 25.52
C TYR A 184 9.48 9.05 25.72
N ARG A 185 8.53 9.99 25.77
CA ARG A 185 8.85 11.40 26.10
C ARG A 185 9.42 11.57 27.49
N GLN A 186 8.93 10.83 28.47
CA GLN A 186 9.48 10.88 29.82
C GLN A 186 10.94 10.41 29.84
N VAL A 187 11.25 9.33 29.12
CA VAL A 187 12.63 8.84 28.98
C VAL A 187 13.49 9.88 28.27
N LEU A 188 13.05 10.41 27.13
CA LEU A 188 13.80 11.41 26.34
C LEU A 188 14.00 12.75 27.08
N LYS A 189 13.15 13.07 28.05
CA LYS A 189 13.35 14.22 28.94
C LYS A 189 14.49 13.99 29.94
N ALA A 190 14.65 12.75 30.42
CA ALA A 190 15.70 12.39 31.38
C ALA A 190 17.03 12.08 30.68
N ASP A 191 16.98 11.36 29.57
CA ASP A 191 18.09 11.06 28.68
C ASP A 191 17.67 11.33 27.24
N SER A 192 18.06 12.50 26.74
CA SER A 192 17.74 12.85 25.36
C SER A 192 18.41 11.91 24.36
N HIS A 193 19.53 11.24 24.69
CA HIS A 193 20.30 10.36 23.80
C HIS A 193 19.82 8.91 23.81
N ASN A 194 18.70 8.61 24.48
CA ASN A 194 18.16 7.26 24.49
C ASN A 194 17.63 6.85 23.11
N GLU A 195 18.41 6.05 22.39
CA GLU A 195 18.10 5.61 21.03
C GLU A 195 16.77 4.85 20.96
N ARG A 196 16.56 3.87 21.86
CA ARG A 196 15.35 3.03 21.85
C ARG A 196 14.09 3.86 22.07
N ALA A 197 14.13 4.84 22.99
CA ALA A 197 13.01 5.75 23.20
C ALA A 197 12.77 6.70 22.02
N ALA A 198 13.83 7.22 21.38
CA ALA A 198 13.71 8.08 20.21
C ALA A 198 13.06 7.33 19.04
N LEU A 199 13.57 6.13 18.73
CA LEU A 199 13.04 5.28 17.66
C LEU A 199 11.63 4.76 17.97
N GLY A 200 11.35 4.43 19.24
CA GLY A 200 10.02 4.07 19.72
C GLY A 200 9.01 5.21 19.51
N LEU A 201 9.35 6.44 19.92
CA LEU A 201 8.50 7.61 19.72
C LEU A 201 8.24 7.90 18.23
N THR A 202 9.27 7.82 17.39
CA THR A 202 9.14 7.99 15.94
C THR A 202 8.16 7.00 15.33
N ARG A 203 8.21 5.72 15.76
CA ARG A 203 7.25 4.69 15.34
C ARG A 203 5.84 4.96 15.85
N VAL A 204 5.69 5.38 17.11
CA VAL A 204 4.40 5.74 17.68
C VAL A 204 3.75 6.85 16.84
N HIS A 205 4.48 7.92 16.53
CA HIS A 205 3.97 9.00 15.70
C HIS A 205 3.61 8.53 14.28
N HIS A 206 4.40 7.62 13.69
CA HIS A 206 4.04 7.00 12.41
C HIS A 206 2.74 6.19 12.51
N TRP A 207 2.58 5.35 13.53
CA TRP A 207 1.37 4.52 13.73
C TRP A 207 0.12 5.34 14.09
N GLU A 208 0.29 6.50 14.71
CA GLU A 208 -0.79 7.48 14.93
C GLU A 208 -1.18 8.25 13.66
N GLY A 209 -0.44 8.11 12.56
CA GLY A 209 -0.62 8.88 11.33
C GLY A 209 -0.11 10.32 11.43
N LYS A 210 0.71 10.64 12.45
CA LYS A 210 1.45 11.91 12.57
C LYS A 210 2.68 11.88 11.67
N ASP A 211 2.50 11.50 10.42
CA ASP A 211 3.58 11.06 9.54
C ASP A 211 4.62 12.14 9.25
N ARG A 212 4.19 13.41 9.15
CA ARG A 212 5.12 14.54 9.00
C ARG A 212 6.11 14.63 10.15
N MET A 213 5.64 14.38 11.37
CA MET A 213 6.52 14.36 12.55
C MET A 213 7.44 13.15 12.49
N ALA A 214 6.91 11.97 12.15
CA ALA A 214 7.68 10.75 12.06
C ALA A 214 8.82 10.83 11.03
N VAL A 215 8.57 11.45 9.87
CA VAL A 215 9.61 11.72 8.86
C VAL A 215 10.75 12.54 9.46
N HIS A 216 10.42 13.70 10.03
CA HIS A 216 11.42 14.58 10.63
C HIS A 216 12.19 13.93 11.78
N GLU A 217 11.49 13.22 12.66
CA GLU A 217 12.11 12.53 13.80
C GLU A 217 13.00 11.37 13.34
N SER A 218 12.63 10.66 12.27
CA SER A 218 13.45 9.58 11.73
C SER A 218 14.74 10.10 11.09
N GLU A 219 14.71 11.26 10.43
CA GLU A 219 15.91 11.94 9.93
C GLU A 219 16.84 12.35 11.08
N GLN A 220 16.28 12.94 12.14
CA GLN A 220 17.04 13.32 13.34
C GLN A 220 17.66 12.11 14.03
N ALA A 221 16.89 11.02 14.17
CA ALA A 221 17.36 9.79 14.77
C ALA A 221 18.50 9.16 13.95
N LEU A 222 18.39 9.13 12.62
CA LEU A 222 19.45 8.61 11.75
C LEU A 222 20.71 9.50 11.80
N ALA A 223 20.56 10.82 11.84
CA ALA A 223 21.69 11.74 11.96
C ALA A 223 22.43 11.58 13.30
N ARG A 224 21.69 11.27 14.37
CA ARG A 224 22.24 11.07 15.71
C ARG A 224 22.84 9.69 15.92
N PHE A 225 22.27 8.67 15.30
CA PHE A 225 22.68 7.28 15.42
C PHE A 225 23.06 6.70 14.03
N PRO A 226 24.11 7.24 13.36
CA PRO A 226 24.42 6.90 11.97
C PRO A 226 24.84 5.44 11.76
N ASP A 227 25.35 4.79 12.81
CA ASP A 227 25.76 3.38 12.77
C ASP A 227 24.67 2.42 13.24
N SER A 228 23.56 2.94 13.79
CA SER A 228 22.46 2.11 14.24
C SER A 228 21.75 1.45 13.06
N LYS A 229 21.70 0.11 13.09
CA LYS A 229 20.89 -0.69 12.17
C LYS A 229 19.40 -0.40 12.37
N GLU A 230 18.99 -0.17 13.61
CA GLU A 230 17.58 0.05 13.95
C GLU A 230 17.12 1.44 13.50
N ALA A 231 17.94 2.49 13.67
CA ALA A 231 17.63 3.83 13.17
C ALA A 231 17.51 3.84 11.64
N LYS A 232 18.43 3.16 10.93
CA LYS A 232 18.35 2.96 9.47
C LYS A 232 17.06 2.26 9.06
N LYS A 233 16.64 1.24 9.81
CA LYS A 233 15.40 0.50 9.55
C LYS A 233 14.16 1.36 9.74
N VAL A 234 14.07 2.12 10.84
CA VAL A 234 12.96 3.06 11.10
C VAL A 234 12.90 4.13 10.01
N TYR A 235 14.05 4.70 9.64
CA TYR A 235 14.14 5.67 8.55
C TYR A 235 13.60 5.11 7.24
N GLN A 236 14.04 3.90 6.85
CA GLN A 236 13.55 3.22 5.65
C GLN A 236 12.06 2.91 5.72
N GLU A 237 11.57 2.38 6.85
CA GLU A 237 10.16 2.09 7.08
C GLU A 237 9.27 3.31 6.78
N ILE A 238 9.69 4.50 7.23
CA ILE A 238 8.93 5.74 7.08
C ILE A 238 9.12 6.36 5.68
N HIS A 239 10.32 6.33 5.12
CA HIS A 239 10.62 6.96 3.83
C HIS A 239 10.24 6.11 2.62
N ASP A 240 10.07 4.80 2.79
CA ASP A 240 9.62 3.92 1.71
C ASP A 240 8.22 4.29 1.22
N ALA A 241 7.37 4.82 2.11
CA ALA A 241 6.06 5.36 1.78
C ALA A 241 6.14 6.69 0.99
N LEU A 242 7.28 7.37 0.98
CA LEU A 242 7.50 8.64 0.29
C LEU A 242 8.14 8.49 -1.09
N ARG A 243 8.51 7.27 -1.47
CA ARG A 243 9.22 7.04 -2.72
C ARG A 243 8.35 7.45 -3.91
N PRO A 244 8.94 8.12 -4.92
CA PRO A 244 8.25 8.39 -6.16
C PRO A 244 7.68 7.12 -6.78
N THR A 245 6.49 7.23 -7.36
CA THR A 245 5.81 6.13 -8.02
C THR A 245 5.65 6.42 -9.51
N VAL A 246 5.65 5.36 -10.32
CA VAL A 246 5.28 5.43 -11.73
C VAL A 246 4.29 4.30 -11.98
N THR A 247 3.05 4.65 -12.24
CA THR A 247 1.94 3.71 -12.38
C THR A 247 1.45 3.73 -13.84
N PRO A 248 1.78 2.71 -14.65
CA PRO A 248 1.11 2.50 -15.92
C PRO A 248 -0.26 1.87 -15.68
N ALA A 249 -1.25 2.30 -16.45
CA ALA A 249 -2.59 1.73 -16.46
C ALA A 249 -3.10 1.62 -17.90
N TRP A 250 -3.92 0.61 -18.16
CA TRP A 250 -4.56 0.39 -19.44
C TRP A 250 -5.97 -0.14 -19.23
N SER A 251 -6.92 0.29 -20.05
CA SER A 251 -8.27 -0.25 -20.09
C SER A 251 -8.82 -0.27 -21.51
N ARG A 252 -9.76 -1.17 -21.77
CA ARG A 252 -10.51 -1.23 -23.02
C ARG A 252 -12.00 -1.36 -22.71
N THR A 253 -12.80 -0.49 -23.30
CA THR A 253 -14.25 -0.46 -23.15
C THR A 253 -14.90 -0.81 -24.48
N LEU A 254 -15.84 -1.75 -24.45
CA LEU A 254 -16.63 -2.18 -25.61
C LEU A 254 -18.11 -2.01 -25.26
N ASP A 255 -18.91 -1.47 -26.17
CA ASP A 255 -20.36 -1.35 -26.01
C ASP A 255 -21.17 -2.03 -27.13
N THR A 256 -22.49 -1.94 -27.01
CA THR A 256 -23.44 -2.64 -27.89
C THR A 256 -23.62 -1.97 -29.26
N ASP A 257 -23.21 -0.72 -29.40
CA ASP A 257 -23.28 0.09 -30.62
C ASP A 257 -21.92 0.17 -31.34
N SER A 258 -21.03 -0.79 -31.07
CA SER A 258 -19.75 -0.99 -31.77
C SER A 258 -18.72 0.13 -31.55
N ASN A 259 -18.77 0.78 -30.39
CA ASN A 259 -17.71 1.66 -29.95
C ASN A 259 -16.69 0.88 -29.09
N ASP A 260 -15.41 1.09 -29.41
CA ASP A 260 -14.24 0.44 -28.82
C ASP A 260 -13.25 1.51 -28.40
N VAL A 261 -13.11 1.73 -27.10
CA VAL A 261 -12.22 2.75 -26.55
C VAL A 261 -11.10 2.11 -25.77
N ILE A 262 -9.87 2.38 -26.18
CA ILE A 262 -8.66 1.96 -25.49
C ILE A 262 -8.05 3.18 -24.79
N LEU A 263 -7.89 3.10 -23.47
CA LEU A 263 -7.19 4.08 -22.65
C LEU A 263 -5.82 3.51 -22.25
N SER A 264 -4.77 4.28 -22.51
CA SER A 264 -3.43 4.06 -21.94
C SER A 264 -3.06 5.25 -21.07
N ARG A 265 -2.67 5.01 -19.82
CA ARG A 265 -2.31 6.06 -18.86
C ARG A 265 -0.96 5.78 -18.23
N LEU A 266 -0.16 6.84 -18.04
CA LEU A 266 1.03 6.84 -17.22
C LEU A 266 0.90 7.93 -16.17
N THR A 267 1.01 7.54 -14.89
CA THR A 267 0.96 8.49 -13.76
C THR A 267 2.27 8.46 -13.00
N GLY A 268 2.96 9.58 -12.92
CA GLY A 268 4.09 9.79 -12.01
C GLY A 268 3.63 10.47 -10.74
N GLY A 269 3.88 9.87 -9.57
CA GLY A 269 3.43 10.39 -8.28
C GLY A 269 4.58 10.72 -7.34
N LEU A 270 4.50 11.86 -6.68
CA LEU A 270 5.40 12.31 -5.62
C LEU A 270 4.63 12.46 -4.32
N HIS A 271 5.14 11.89 -3.23
CA HIS A 271 4.60 12.06 -1.90
C HIS A 271 5.39 13.15 -1.18
N ALA A 272 4.76 14.31 -0.93
CA ALA A 272 5.39 15.38 -0.15
C ALA A 272 5.44 15.01 1.35
N ASP A 273 4.43 14.28 1.79
CA ASP A 273 4.34 13.56 3.06
C ASP A 273 3.38 12.37 2.86
N PRO A 274 3.24 11.46 3.84
CA PRO A 274 2.40 10.26 3.63
C PRO A 274 0.90 10.54 3.46
N GLN A 275 0.47 11.79 3.68
CA GLN A 275 -0.91 12.24 3.52
C GLN A 275 -1.11 13.16 2.31
N THR A 276 -0.04 13.50 1.58
CA THR A 276 -0.05 14.50 0.51
C THR A 276 0.65 13.97 -0.74
N THR A 277 -0.11 13.88 -1.84
CA THR A 277 0.40 13.45 -3.16
C THR A 277 0.33 14.59 -4.15
N LEU A 278 1.35 14.65 -5.01
CA LEU A 278 1.39 15.45 -6.23
C LEU A 278 1.62 14.48 -7.38
N ASP A 279 0.63 14.34 -8.25
CA ASP A 279 0.68 13.41 -9.36
C ASP A 279 0.65 14.17 -10.70
N ALA A 280 1.39 13.68 -11.68
CA ALA A 280 1.29 14.09 -13.07
C ALA A 280 0.89 12.87 -13.90
N SER A 281 -0.23 12.97 -14.62
CA SER A 281 -0.75 11.89 -15.45
C SER A 281 -0.90 12.31 -16.89
N TYR A 282 -0.43 11.46 -17.79
CA TYR A 282 -0.74 11.52 -19.21
C TYR A 282 -1.62 10.31 -19.56
N SER A 283 -2.75 10.57 -20.21
CA SER A 283 -3.65 9.56 -20.73
C SER A 283 -3.83 9.75 -22.23
N HIS A 284 -3.82 8.66 -22.97
CA HIS A 284 -4.13 8.61 -24.39
C HIS A 284 -5.35 7.70 -24.60
N PHE A 285 -6.29 8.16 -25.42
CA PHE A 285 -7.52 7.50 -25.77
C PHE A 285 -7.54 7.25 -27.28
N ASP A 286 -7.74 6.00 -27.67
CA ASP A 286 -7.98 5.56 -29.04
C ASP A 286 -9.43 5.05 -29.07
N ALA A 287 -10.30 5.73 -29.82
CA ALA A 287 -11.73 5.49 -29.83
C ALA A 287 -12.22 5.20 -31.25
N LYS A 288 -12.64 3.96 -31.46
CA LYS A 288 -13.08 3.47 -32.77
C LYS A 288 -14.57 3.25 -32.79
N PHE A 289 -15.19 3.65 -33.89
CA PHE A 289 -16.59 3.40 -34.15
C PHE A 289 -16.79 2.79 -35.54
N ARG A 290 -17.44 1.62 -35.60
CA ARG A 290 -17.72 0.90 -36.87
C ARG A 290 -19.19 0.52 -37.00
N CYS A 291 -19.84 0.93 -38.08
CA CYS A 291 -21.20 0.49 -38.42
C CYS A 291 -21.18 -0.71 -39.38
N VAL A 292 -20.96 -1.92 -38.85
CA VAL A 292 -20.84 -3.13 -39.68
C VAL A 292 -22.21 -3.72 -40.08
N THR A 293 -23.27 -3.44 -39.32
CA THR A 293 -24.63 -3.92 -39.60
C THR A 293 -25.67 -2.83 -39.32
N ALA A 294 -26.79 -2.83 -40.08
CA ALA A 294 -27.92 -1.92 -39.83
C ALA A 294 -28.53 -2.07 -38.42
N SER A 295 -28.34 -3.23 -37.77
CA SER A 295 -28.73 -3.47 -36.37
C SER A 295 -27.81 -2.82 -35.35
N GLN A 296 -26.53 -2.60 -35.68
CA GLN A 296 -25.55 -1.92 -34.82
C GLN A 296 -25.67 -0.41 -34.88
N CYS A 297 -26.17 0.13 -36.00
CA CYS A 297 -26.41 1.56 -36.20
C CYS A 297 -27.79 1.81 -36.83
N PRO A 298 -28.89 1.65 -36.07
CA PRO A 298 -30.24 1.87 -36.61
C PRO A 298 -30.40 3.32 -37.07
N GLY A 299 -30.84 3.53 -38.32
CA GLY A 299 -31.09 4.86 -38.88
C GLY A 299 -29.89 5.53 -39.56
N VAL A 300 -28.73 4.86 -39.66
CA VAL A 300 -27.58 5.36 -40.43
C VAL A 300 -27.40 4.50 -41.69
N ASP A 301 -27.28 5.13 -42.86
CA ASP A 301 -26.95 4.41 -44.09
C ASP A 301 -25.49 3.92 -44.01
N PRO A 302 -25.24 2.60 -43.95
CA PRO A 302 -23.88 2.06 -43.86
C PRO A 302 -22.97 2.46 -45.02
N ALA A 303 -23.54 2.87 -46.16
CA ALA A 303 -22.79 3.34 -47.33
C ALA A 303 -22.32 4.80 -47.21
N SER A 304 -22.86 5.57 -46.25
CA SER A 304 -22.56 6.99 -46.04
C SER A 304 -21.49 7.25 -44.97
N LEU A 305 -21.09 6.22 -44.23
CA LEU A 305 -20.07 6.32 -43.19
C LEU A 305 -18.71 5.83 -43.69
N PRO A 306 -17.60 6.39 -43.17
CA PRO A 306 -16.29 5.76 -43.34
C PRO A 306 -16.33 4.33 -42.78
N GLU A 307 -15.57 3.42 -43.41
CA GLU A 307 -15.49 1.99 -43.05
C GLU A 307 -15.07 1.79 -41.57
N GLU A 308 -14.38 2.79 -41.01
CA GLU A 308 -14.04 2.97 -39.60
C GLU A 308 -13.83 4.48 -39.33
N ALA A 309 -14.49 5.02 -38.29
CA ALA A 309 -14.16 6.31 -37.71
C ALA A 309 -13.18 6.07 -36.55
N ASP A 310 -12.00 6.69 -36.65
CA ASP A 310 -10.90 6.56 -35.69
C ASP A 310 -10.63 7.93 -35.08
N ASP A 311 -11.14 8.13 -33.88
CA ASP A 311 -11.00 9.36 -33.11
C ASP A 311 -9.99 9.13 -31.98
N ASP A 312 -9.22 10.16 -31.64
CA ASP A 312 -8.21 10.04 -30.61
C ASP A 312 -8.17 11.24 -29.67
N GLY A 313 -7.66 11.01 -28.47
CA GLY A 313 -7.66 12.01 -27.42
C GLY A 313 -6.46 11.91 -26.51
N ASP A 314 -6.01 13.04 -26.01
CA ASP A 314 -4.98 13.12 -24.98
C ASP A 314 -5.47 13.92 -23.79
N LEU A 315 -5.06 13.50 -22.59
CA LEU A 315 -5.32 14.20 -21.34
C LEU A 315 -4.04 14.29 -20.53
N LEU A 316 -3.57 15.52 -20.31
CA LEU A 316 -2.47 15.81 -19.42
C LEU A 316 -3.01 16.53 -18.18
N GLU A 317 -2.80 15.94 -17.00
CA GLU A 317 -3.25 16.50 -15.72
C GLU A 317 -2.12 16.52 -14.70
N ALA A 318 -2.11 17.59 -13.90
CA ALA A 318 -1.44 17.63 -12.62
C ALA A 318 -2.51 17.58 -11.53
N SER A 319 -2.32 16.74 -10.53
CA SER A 319 -3.24 16.61 -9.41
C SER A 319 -2.53 16.73 -8.08
N TYR A 320 -3.25 17.27 -7.11
CA TYR A 320 -2.82 17.49 -5.74
C TYR A 320 -3.91 16.94 -4.82
N ALA A 321 -3.55 15.96 -4.00
CA ALA A 321 -4.43 15.40 -2.99
C ALA A 321 -3.77 15.50 -1.62
N THR A 322 -4.51 15.93 -0.61
CA THR A 322 -4.00 16.04 0.76
C THR A 322 -5.08 15.77 1.80
N ARG A 323 -4.70 15.10 2.88
CA ARG A 323 -5.47 15.04 4.11
C ARG A 323 -4.96 16.10 5.07
N PHE A 324 -5.69 17.20 5.21
CA PHE A 324 -5.32 18.26 6.16
C PHE A 324 -5.58 17.88 7.62
N SER A 325 -6.56 17.00 7.85
CA SER A 325 -6.89 16.44 9.16
C SER A 325 -7.71 15.15 9.00
N ASP A 326 -8.03 14.48 10.11
CA ASP A 326 -8.97 13.35 10.11
C ASP A 326 -10.34 13.68 9.51
N ILE A 327 -10.70 14.96 9.53
CA ILE A 327 -12.00 15.47 9.10
C ILE A 327 -11.94 15.96 7.66
N LEU A 328 -10.84 16.57 7.20
CA LEU A 328 -10.78 17.23 5.89
C LEU A 328 -9.78 16.55 4.94
N PHE A 329 -10.30 16.06 3.82
CA PHE A 329 -9.52 15.61 2.67
C PHE A 329 -9.83 16.48 1.46
N VAL A 330 -8.82 16.86 0.68
CA VAL A 330 -8.96 17.67 -0.52
C VAL A 330 -8.27 16.95 -1.68
N ASN A 331 -8.90 16.96 -2.85
CA ASN A 331 -8.32 16.45 -4.09
C ASN A 331 -8.66 17.39 -5.24
N THR A 332 -7.65 17.83 -5.97
CA THR A 332 -7.78 18.79 -7.08
C THR A 332 -6.93 18.35 -8.26
N SER A 333 -7.41 18.55 -9.48
CA SER A 333 -6.64 18.39 -10.71
C SER A 333 -6.80 19.60 -11.63
N VAL A 334 -5.76 19.88 -12.41
CA VAL A 334 -5.79 20.87 -13.49
C VAL A 334 -5.03 20.30 -14.68
N GLY A 335 -5.51 20.59 -15.90
CA GLY A 335 -4.93 19.99 -17.08
C GLY A 335 -5.44 20.56 -18.39
N ALA A 336 -5.06 19.88 -19.46
CA ALA A 336 -5.54 20.13 -20.81
C ALA A 336 -5.92 18.81 -21.48
N ALA A 337 -7.02 18.86 -22.23
CA ALA A 337 -7.52 17.76 -23.04
C ALA A 337 -7.42 18.14 -24.51
N ARG A 338 -6.85 17.27 -25.34
CA ARG A 338 -6.91 17.33 -26.80
C ARG A 338 -7.91 16.28 -27.28
N GLN A 339 -8.83 16.67 -28.15
CA GLN A 339 -9.76 15.78 -28.84
C GLN A 339 -9.57 15.97 -30.34
N SER A 340 -9.36 14.88 -31.07
CA SER A 340 -9.11 14.86 -32.51
C SER A 340 -10.10 13.93 -33.19
N GLY A 341 -10.87 14.49 -34.12
CA GLY A 341 -11.82 13.75 -34.93
C GLY A 341 -11.19 13.12 -36.16
N PHE A 342 -11.83 12.09 -36.71
CA PHE A 342 -11.41 11.38 -37.92
C PHE A 342 -11.41 12.27 -39.18
N ASP A 343 -12.15 13.38 -39.15
CA ASP A 343 -12.18 14.39 -40.22
C ASP A 343 -11.01 15.40 -40.14
N GLY A 344 -10.17 15.28 -39.11
CA GLY A 344 -8.99 16.12 -38.88
C GLY A 344 -9.27 17.37 -38.03
N ASP A 345 -10.50 17.54 -37.52
CA ASP A 345 -10.81 18.62 -36.59
C ASP A 345 -10.22 18.33 -35.20
N GLU A 346 -9.51 19.31 -34.64
CA GLU A 346 -8.81 19.18 -33.36
C GLU A 346 -9.18 20.32 -32.41
N LEU A 347 -9.53 19.98 -31.17
CA LEU A 347 -9.76 20.95 -30.09
C LEU A 347 -8.89 20.63 -28.88
N VAL A 348 -8.14 21.64 -28.42
CA VAL A 348 -7.48 21.62 -27.10
C VAL A 348 -8.24 22.51 -26.14
N GLN A 349 -8.64 21.96 -24.98
CA GLN A 349 -9.41 22.69 -23.98
C GLN A 349 -8.92 22.46 -22.54
N PRO A 350 -9.06 23.47 -21.66
CA PRO A 350 -8.69 23.31 -20.25
C PRO A 350 -9.69 22.42 -19.53
N VAL A 351 -9.15 21.56 -18.68
CA VAL A 351 -9.88 20.62 -17.82
C VAL A 351 -9.36 20.71 -16.39
N GLY A 352 -10.13 20.17 -15.46
CA GLY A 352 -9.72 20.10 -14.07
C GLY A 352 -10.87 19.74 -13.16
N SER A 353 -10.53 19.40 -11.93
CA SER A 353 -11.49 19.03 -10.91
C SER A 353 -11.04 19.54 -9.54
N GLY A 354 -12.00 19.68 -8.64
CA GLY A 354 -11.72 20.01 -7.25
C GLY A 354 -12.78 19.40 -6.38
N SER A 355 -12.37 18.72 -5.32
CA SER A 355 -13.27 18.12 -4.35
C SER A 355 -12.71 18.21 -2.95
N PHE A 356 -13.61 18.24 -1.98
CA PHE A 356 -13.26 18.08 -0.58
C PHE A 356 -14.25 17.14 0.09
N ASP A 357 -13.73 16.33 1.01
CA ASP A 357 -14.50 15.45 1.86
C ASP A 357 -14.38 15.88 3.33
N LEU A 358 -15.52 15.94 4.01
CA LEU A 358 -15.68 16.24 5.42
C LEU A 358 -16.18 15.00 6.18
N TYR A 359 -15.34 14.44 7.05
CA TYR A 359 -15.66 13.30 7.92
C TYR A 359 -16.00 13.80 9.33
N ILE A 360 -17.26 14.14 9.55
CA ILE A 360 -17.75 14.62 10.86
C ILE A 360 -17.78 13.52 11.94
N ALA A 361 -17.73 12.25 11.51
CA ALA A 361 -17.59 11.08 12.38
C ALA A 361 -16.92 9.94 11.58
N PRO A 362 -16.30 8.93 12.24
CA PRO A 362 -15.69 7.79 11.53
C PRO A 362 -16.63 7.04 10.58
N LYS A 363 -17.94 7.15 10.84
CA LYS A 363 -19.02 6.51 10.10
C LYS A 363 -19.75 7.43 9.12
N PHE A 364 -19.47 8.74 9.12
CA PHE A 364 -20.26 9.71 8.35
C PHE A 364 -19.35 10.71 7.62
N GLY A 365 -19.48 10.76 6.30
CA GLY A 365 -18.72 11.65 5.43
C GLY A 365 -19.62 12.40 4.45
N PHE A 366 -19.26 13.66 4.17
CA PHE A 366 -19.82 14.45 3.08
C PHE A 366 -18.71 14.72 2.08
N GLY A 367 -19.02 14.73 0.80
CA GLY A 367 -18.09 15.20 -0.22
C GLY A 367 -18.77 16.19 -1.14
N PHE A 368 -18.03 17.20 -1.55
CA PHE A 368 -18.47 18.17 -2.54
C PHE A 368 -17.39 18.30 -3.58
N GLY A 369 -17.78 18.49 -4.83
CA GLY A 369 -16.81 18.71 -5.88
C GLY A 369 -17.38 19.48 -7.06
N ALA A 370 -16.47 20.06 -7.82
CA ALA A 370 -16.73 20.66 -9.12
C ALA A 370 -15.72 20.11 -10.13
N SER A 371 -16.13 19.94 -11.37
CA SER A 371 -15.24 19.49 -12.43
C SER A 371 -15.57 20.10 -13.77
N ARG A 372 -14.57 20.11 -14.65
CA ARG A 372 -14.64 20.48 -16.05
C ARG A 372 -13.84 19.43 -16.80
N GLU A 373 -14.53 18.55 -17.53
CA GLU A 373 -13.99 17.33 -18.11
C GLU A 373 -14.31 17.29 -19.61
N ALA A 374 -13.34 16.89 -20.43
CA ALA A 374 -13.59 16.49 -21.82
C ALA A 374 -14.04 15.02 -21.82
N LEU A 375 -14.98 14.67 -22.69
CA LEU A 375 -15.52 13.31 -22.75
C LEU A 375 -14.79 12.48 -23.81
N PHE A 376 -14.35 11.29 -23.41
CA PHE A 376 -13.59 10.35 -24.23
C PHE A 376 -14.24 8.95 -24.29
N ASP A 377 -15.46 8.80 -23.76
CA ASP A 377 -16.12 7.50 -23.60
C ASP A 377 -16.52 6.86 -24.94
N THR A 378 -16.69 7.66 -25.99
CA THR A 378 -17.00 7.18 -27.34
C THR A 378 -16.31 8.05 -28.40
N ALA A 379 -16.06 7.48 -29.57
CA ALA A 379 -15.51 8.21 -30.73
C ALA A 379 -16.34 9.48 -31.01
N ARG A 380 -17.66 9.33 -31.09
CA ARG A 380 -18.59 10.44 -31.33
C ARG A 380 -18.53 11.58 -30.30
N LEU A 381 -18.20 11.28 -29.03
CA LEU A 381 -18.01 12.33 -28.01
C LEU A 381 -16.74 13.15 -28.27
N ILE A 382 -15.68 12.49 -28.75
CA ILE A 382 -14.41 13.11 -29.16
C ILE A 382 -14.63 13.95 -30.41
N GLN A 383 -15.28 13.39 -31.44
CA GLN A 383 -15.61 14.08 -32.70
C GLN A 383 -16.38 15.38 -32.47
N ASN A 384 -17.36 15.37 -31.56
CA ASN A 384 -18.16 16.57 -31.25
C ASN A 384 -17.52 17.46 -30.17
N HIS A 385 -16.28 17.14 -29.75
CA HIS A 385 -15.54 17.85 -28.72
C HIS A 385 -16.33 18.09 -27.43
N LEU A 386 -17.15 17.12 -27.03
CA LEU A 386 -18.12 17.30 -25.97
C LEU A 386 -17.40 17.47 -24.63
N ARG A 387 -17.75 18.55 -23.93
CA ARG A 387 -17.23 18.87 -22.60
C ARG A 387 -18.36 18.92 -21.60
N LEU A 388 -18.08 18.45 -20.39
CA LEU A 388 -18.94 18.50 -19.23
C LEU A 388 -18.36 19.44 -18.15
N THR A 389 -19.17 20.35 -17.62
CA THR A 389 -18.87 21.10 -16.39
C THR A 389 -19.88 20.69 -15.34
N ALA A 390 -19.46 20.29 -14.15
CA ALA A 390 -20.38 19.76 -13.15
C ALA A 390 -20.08 20.22 -11.74
N VAL A 391 -21.12 20.21 -10.92
CA VAL A 391 -21.06 20.27 -9.46
C VAL A 391 -21.68 19.02 -8.89
N SER A 392 -21.10 18.49 -7.82
CA SER A 392 -21.54 17.24 -7.21
C SER A 392 -21.48 17.30 -5.69
N GLY A 393 -22.36 16.51 -5.08
CA GLY A 393 -22.40 16.28 -3.65
C GLY A 393 -22.58 14.79 -3.36
N ARG A 394 -21.95 14.30 -2.31
CA ARG A 394 -22.08 12.91 -1.84
C ARG A 394 -22.18 12.84 -0.33
N VAL A 395 -22.88 11.83 0.15
CA VAL A 395 -22.99 11.46 1.55
C VAL A 395 -22.63 9.98 1.67
N ASP A 396 -21.69 9.67 2.55
CA ASP A 396 -21.28 8.31 2.90
C ASP A 396 -21.66 8.01 4.35
N PHE A 397 -22.32 6.87 4.55
CA PHE A 397 -22.68 6.38 5.87
C PHE A 397 -22.27 4.91 6.06
N ARG A 398 -21.50 4.61 7.10
CA ARG A 398 -21.09 3.25 7.49
C ARG A 398 -21.80 2.85 8.77
N PHE A 399 -22.97 2.24 8.66
CA PHE A 399 -23.73 1.80 9.84
C PHE A 399 -23.15 0.55 10.52
N ALA A 400 -22.36 -0.24 9.80
CA ALA A 400 -21.58 -1.36 10.33
C ALA A 400 -20.26 -1.49 9.55
N ASP A 401 -19.26 -2.16 10.13
CA ASP A 401 -17.90 -2.24 9.53
C ASP A 401 -17.89 -2.84 8.10
N ARG A 402 -18.90 -3.66 7.79
CA ARG A 402 -19.07 -4.31 6.49
C ARG A 402 -20.01 -3.58 5.54
N TRP A 403 -20.84 -2.67 6.04
CA TRP A 403 -21.91 -2.06 5.26
C TRP A 403 -21.66 -0.58 5.04
N ARG A 404 -21.86 -0.13 3.80
CA ARG A 404 -21.76 1.27 3.41
C ARG A 404 -22.98 1.65 2.59
N LEU A 405 -23.64 2.74 2.99
CA LEU A 405 -24.63 3.42 2.20
C LEU A 405 -23.99 4.69 1.63
N ARG A 406 -24.20 4.95 0.35
CA ARG A 406 -23.77 6.16 -0.33
C ARG A 406 -24.95 6.77 -1.08
N ALA A 407 -25.14 8.07 -0.94
CA ALA A 407 -26.04 8.84 -1.78
C ALA A 407 -25.24 9.96 -2.44
N SER A 408 -25.49 10.22 -3.72
CA SER A 408 -24.81 11.30 -4.44
C SER A 408 -25.74 11.98 -5.43
N GLY A 409 -25.51 13.27 -5.64
CA GLY A 409 -26.15 14.09 -6.66
C GLY A 409 -25.10 14.79 -7.51
N GLN A 410 -25.39 14.98 -8.80
CA GLN A 410 -24.58 15.80 -9.70
C GLN A 410 -25.52 16.62 -10.59
N HIS A 411 -25.15 17.87 -10.81
CA HIS A 411 -25.72 18.72 -11.85
C HIS A 411 -24.60 19.11 -12.80
N ALA A 412 -24.83 19.02 -14.11
CA ALA A 412 -23.83 19.24 -15.13
C ALA A 412 -24.38 20.04 -16.31
N TRP A 413 -23.53 20.89 -16.87
CA TRP A 413 -23.73 21.63 -18.12
C TRP A 413 -22.79 21.04 -19.17
N LEU A 414 -23.35 20.70 -20.33
CA LEU A 414 -22.60 20.17 -21.45
C LEU A 414 -22.35 21.29 -22.48
N SER A 415 -21.34 21.13 -23.32
CA SER A 415 -20.97 22.13 -24.34
C SER A 415 -21.91 22.17 -25.55
N ASP A 416 -22.85 21.23 -25.65
CA ASP A 416 -23.95 21.21 -26.61
C ASP A 416 -25.23 21.88 -26.06
N ASP A 417 -25.07 22.75 -25.05
CA ASP A 417 -26.13 23.48 -24.35
C ASP A 417 -27.14 22.60 -23.59
N ASN A 418 -26.85 21.31 -23.45
CA ASN A 418 -27.65 20.37 -22.65
C ASN A 418 -27.28 20.44 -21.16
N GLN A 419 -28.21 20.08 -20.28
CA GLN A 419 -27.95 19.93 -18.85
C GLN A 419 -28.28 18.51 -18.38
N ARG A 420 -27.51 18.00 -17.42
CA ARG A 420 -27.69 16.65 -16.85
C ARG A 420 -27.74 16.67 -15.34
N ASN A 421 -28.83 16.16 -14.79
CA ASN A 421 -28.99 15.86 -13.38
C ASN A 421 -28.84 14.37 -13.14
N VAL A 422 -28.04 13.99 -12.14
CA VAL A 422 -27.84 12.60 -11.72
C VAL A 422 -28.12 12.50 -10.23
N ALA A 423 -28.91 11.50 -9.84
CA ALA A 423 -29.06 11.07 -8.45
C ALA A 423 -28.73 9.58 -8.36
N ASN A 424 -27.90 9.20 -7.40
CA ASN A 424 -27.48 7.82 -7.22
C ASN A 424 -27.51 7.44 -5.74
N VAL A 425 -28.10 6.29 -5.43
CA VAL A 425 -28.06 5.68 -4.10
C VAL A 425 -27.51 4.29 -4.24
N SER A 426 -26.45 3.99 -3.50
CA SER A 426 -25.84 2.66 -3.49
C SER A 426 -25.61 2.12 -2.10
N MET A 427 -25.80 0.81 -1.96
CA MET A 427 -25.53 0.06 -0.75
C MET A 427 -24.51 -1.02 -1.08
N ALA A 428 -23.37 -0.99 -0.39
CA ALA A 428 -22.29 -1.94 -0.54
C ALA A 428 -22.10 -2.76 0.74
N VAL A 429 -21.85 -4.07 0.56
CA VAL A 429 -21.48 -4.99 1.63
C VAL A 429 -20.16 -5.67 1.31
N ARG A 430 -19.25 -5.69 2.29
CA ARG A 430 -18.01 -6.47 2.24
C ARG A 430 -18.27 -7.87 2.80
N VAL A 431 -18.05 -8.89 1.98
CA VAL A 431 -18.15 -10.29 2.39
C VAL A 431 -16.89 -10.65 3.18
N PRO A 432 -17.01 -11.32 4.35
CA PRO A 432 -15.88 -11.64 5.21
C PRO A 432 -15.05 -12.82 4.68
N LEU A 433 -14.48 -12.67 3.49
CA LEU A 433 -13.47 -13.56 2.94
C LEU A 433 -12.09 -13.04 3.33
N ARG A 434 -11.16 -13.94 3.67
CA ARG A 434 -9.77 -13.54 3.96
C ARG A 434 -9.09 -13.01 2.70
N ARG A 435 -9.08 -13.83 1.63
CA ARG A 435 -8.58 -13.54 0.28
C ARG A 435 -9.22 -14.53 -0.71
N PRO A 436 -9.63 -14.13 -1.92
CA PRO A 436 -9.75 -12.73 -2.40
C PRO A 436 -10.82 -11.96 -1.62
N ARG A 437 -10.75 -10.62 -1.68
CA ARG A 437 -11.79 -9.75 -1.10
C ARG A 437 -12.98 -9.73 -2.05
N LEU A 438 -14.18 -9.84 -1.49
CA LEU A 438 -15.44 -9.76 -2.23
C LEU A 438 -16.30 -8.64 -1.64
N SER A 439 -16.85 -7.79 -2.51
CA SER A 439 -17.92 -6.86 -2.16
C SER A 439 -19.07 -6.93 -3.15
N LEU A 440 -20.28 -6.75 -2.63
CA LEU A 440 -21.50 -6.67 -3.43
C LEU A 440 -22.06 -5.26 -3.28
N THR A 441 -22.40 -4.62 -4.40
CA THR A 441 -22.95 -3.27 -4.43
C THR A 441 -24.24 -3.28 -5.23
N TYR A 442 -25.33 -2.80 -4.62
CA TYR A 442 -26.55 -2.46 -5.34
C TYR A 442 -26.61 -0.95 -5.52
N ALA A 443 -26.89 -0.47 -6.72
CA ALA A 443 -27.00 0.94 -7.06
C ALA A 443 -28.29 1.24 -7.82
N ALA A 444 -29.07 2.20 -7.34
CA ALA A 444 -30.19 2.79 -8.05
C ALA A 444 -29.78 4.18 -8.53
N ARG A 445 -29.77 4.39 -9.84
CA ARG A 445 -29.34 5.63 -10.50
C ARG A 445 -30.47 6.21 -11.31
N TRP A 446 -30.72 7.50 -11.11
CA TRP A 446 -31.62 8.32 -11.90
C TRP A 446 -30.79 9.36 -12.65
N VAL A 447 -31.07 9.51 -13.93
CA VAL A 447 -30.47 10.55 -14.79
C VAL A 447 -31.61 11.24 -15.51
N ALA A 448 -31.60 12.56 -15.49
CA ALA A 448 -32.50 13.37 -16.29
C ALA A 448 -31.70 14.46 -17.01
N TYR A 449 -32.02 14.63 -18.27
CA TYR A 449 -31.52 15.73 -19.06
C TYR A 449 -32.56 16.85 -19.05
N GLN A 450 -32.11 18.08 -18.78
CA GLN A 450 -32.95 19.28 -18.78
C GLN A 450 -32.55 20.12 -19.98
N ASP A 451 -33.58 20.53 -20.73
CA ASP A 451 -33.48 21.44 -21.84
C ASP A 451 -34.20 22.72 -21.39
N ASP A 452 -33.46 23.80 -21.19
CA ASP A 452 -34.02 25.06 -20.67
C ASP A 452 -34.87 25.79 -21.73
N GLU A 453 -34.83 25.35 -22.99
CA GLU A 453 -35.77 25.78 -24.02
C GLU A 453 -36.32 24.55 -24.76
N LEU A 454 -37.58 24.20 -24.48
CA LEU A 454 -38.39 23.23 -25.22
C LEU A 454 -38.56 23.56 -26.74
N GLN A 455 -37.70 24.38 -27.34
CA GLN A 455 -37.86 24.91 -28.69
C GLN A 455 -36.64 24.96 -29.60
N GLN A 456 -35.37 24.70 -29.21
CA GLN A 456 -34.31 25.03 -30.20
C GLN A 456 -32.89 24.45 -30.06
N LEU A 457 -32.70 23.15 -29.81
CA LEU A 457 -31.38 22.53 -30.05
C LEU A 457 -31.46 21.25 -30.87
N ASP A 458 -30.88 21.35 -32.06
CA ASP A 458 -30.82 20.37 -33.15
C ASP A 458 -29.67 19.34 -32.98
N SER A 459 -29.03 19.27 -31.80
CA SER A 459 -27.66 18.69 -31.67
C SER A 459 -27.36 17.84 -30.42
N GLY A 460 -28.32 17.58 -29.52
CA GLY A 460 -28.03 16.86 -28.27
C GLY A 460 -27.65 15.38 -28.44
N TYR A 461 -26.36 15.04 -28.24
CA TYR A 461 -25.87 13.66 -28.31
C TYR A 461 -26.30 12.86 -27.07
N PHE A 462 -27.31 12.01 -27.23
CA PHE A 462 -27.95 11.16 -26.20
C PHE A 462 -28.57 11.94 -25.01
N ALA A 463 -29.74 12.51 -25.23
CA ALA A 463 -30.54 13.21 -24.21
C ALA A 463 -31.86 12.47 -23.86
N PRO A 464 -31.83 11.29 -23.21
CA PRO A 464 -33.08 10.68 -22.75
C PRO A 464 -33.72 11.56 -21.67
N THR A 465 -34.95 12.00 -21.89
CA THR A 465 -35.67 12.91 -20.96
C THR A 465 -35.80 12.33 -19.55
N ARG A 466 -35.84 11.00 -19.41
CA ARG A 466 -35.79 10.28 -18.13
C ARG A 466 -35.08 8.94 -18.31
N PHE A 467 -34.05 8.69 -17.52
CA PHE A 467 -33.31 7.43 -17.46
C PHE A 467 -33.24 6.94 -16.01
N LEU A 468 -33.61 5.69 -15.78
CA LEU A 468 -33.55 5.03 -14.48
C LEU A 468 -32.83 3.70 -14.64
N SER A 469 -31.80 3.44 -13.85
CA SER A 469 -31.12 2.15 -13.82
C SER A 469 -31.01 1.58 -12.42
N ASN A 470 -31.10 0.26 -12.34
CA ASN A 470 -30.86 -0.52 -11.13
C ASN A 470 -29.78 -1.55 -11.45
N LEU A 471 -28.62 -1.41 -10.82
CA LEU A 471 -27.42 -2.18 -11.10
C LEU A 471 -27.01 -2.96 -9.84
N LEU A 472 -26.62 -4.21 -10.04
CA LEU A 472 -25.97 -5.04 -9.04
C LEU A 472 -24.55 -5.35 -9.53
N THR A 473 -23.56 -4.97 -8.74
CA THR A 473 -22.15 -5.20 -9.03
C THR A 473 -21.55 -6.13 -7.99
N ALA A 474 -20.86 -7.17 -8.45
CA ALA A 474 -20.02 -8.03 -7.63
C ALA A 474 -18.54 -7.77 -7.96
N SER A 475 -17.79 -7.33 -6.96
CA SER A 475 -16.38 -6.96 -7.08
C SER A 475 -15.51 -7.95 -6.34
N LEU A 476 -14.61 -8.62 -7.05
CA LEU A 476 -13.64 -9.58 -6.51
C LEU A 476 -12.22 -9.07 -6.76
N GLY A 477 -11.38 -8.96 -5.74
CA GLY A 477 -10.00 -8.52 -5.95
C GLY A 477 -9.03 -8.92 -4.84
N ASP A 478 -7.75 -8.96 -5.17
CA ASP A 478 -6.67 -9.24 -4.21
C ASP A 478 -5.35 -8.60 -4.64
N SER A 479 -4.36 -8.67 -3.75
CA SER A 479 -3.00 -8.19 -3.93
C SER A 479 -2.01 -9.35 -3.81
N LEU A 480 -1.21 -9.60 -4.84
CA LEU A 480 -0.21 -10.65 -4.92
C LEU A 480 1.20 -10.06 -4.68
N LEU A 481 2.21 -10.92 -4.55
CA LEU A 481 3.63 -10.52 -4.51
C LEU A 481 3.94 -9.40 -3.50
N HIS A 482 3.53 -9.56 -2.24
CA HIS A 482 3.71 -8.53 -1.19
C HIS A 482 3.10 -7.16 -1.55
N ARG A 483 1.94 -7.17 -2.24
CA ARG A 483 1.20 -5.99 -2.69
C ARG A 483 1.81 -5.23 -3.87
N ARG A 484 2.71 -5.86 -4.63
CA ARG A 484 3.19 -5.28 -5.90
C ARG A 484 2.12 -5.41 -6.98
N LEU A 485 1.67 -6.63 -7.27
CA LEU A 485 0.63 -6.86 -8.26
C LEU A 485 -0.76 -6.83 -7.59
N TYR A 486 -1.72 -6.11 -8.15
CA TYR A 486 -3.12 -6.20 -7.74
C TYR A 486 -4.02 -6.54 -8.93
N TYR A 487 -5.16 -7.16 -8.65
CA TYR A 487 -6.21 -7.40 -9.64
C TYR A 487 -7.59 -7.15 -9.03
N SER A 488 -8.53 -6.73 -9.86
CA SER A 488 -9.97 -6.77 -9.57
C SER A 488 -10.79 -7.20 -10.78
N VAL A 489 -11.89 -7.88 -10.50
CA VAL A 489 -12.90 -8.31 -11.45
C VAL A 489 -14.24 -7.77 -10.94
N ASP A 490 -14.86 -6.89 -11.71
CA ASP A 490 -16.18 -6.34 -11.43
C ASP A 490 -17.19 -6.91 -12.41
N LEU A 491 -18.22 -7.57 -11.91
CA LEU A 491 -19.33 -8.09 -12.71
C LEU A 491 -20.58 -7.28 -12.38
N THR A 492 -21.09 -6.52 -13.35
CA THR A 492 -22.28 -5.69 -13.17
C THR A 492 -23.42 -6.22 -14.03
N GLY A 493 -24.58 -6.41 -13.42
CA GLY A 493 -25.82 -6.77 -14.10
C GLY A 493 -26.98 -5.92 -13.62
N GLY A 494 -27.93 -5.60 -14.49
CA GLY A 494 -29.06 -4.77 -14.08
C GLY A 494 -30.11 -4.51 -15.15
N VAL A 495 -31.04 -3.63 -14.80
CA VAL A 495 -32.13 -3.18 -15.68
C VAL A 495 -32.10 -1.67 -15.82
N GLN A 496 -32.42 -1.19 -17.01
CA GLN A 496 -32.48 0.22 -17.34
C GLN A 496 -33.80 0.53 -18.04
N LYS A 497 -34.38 1.68 -17.72
CA LYS A 497 -35.60 2.19 -18.32
C LYS A 497 -35.38 3.62 -18.75
N PHE A 498 -35.69 3.93 -20.01
CA PHE A 498 -35.53 5.28 -20.53
C PHE A 498 -36.65 5.71 -21.46
N ARG A 499 -36.76 7.02 -21.68
CA ARG A 499 -37.59 7.62 -22.74
C ARG A 499 -36.70 8.40 -23.70
N ARG A 500 -36.83 8.11 -24.99
CA ARG A 500 -36.19 8.86 -26.09
C ARG A 500 -37.26 9.61 -26.88
N LEU A 501 -36.91 10.76 -27.42
CA LEU A 501 -37.66 11.40 -28.49
C LEU A 501 -37.27 10.66 -29.78
N LEU A 502 -38.26 10.19 -30.54
CA LEU A 502 -38.03 9.60 -31.87
C LEU A 502 -38.10 10.71 -32.92
N CYS A 503 -37.16 10.70 -33.85
CA CYS A 503 -37.23 11.46 -35.09
C CYS A 503 -37.81 10.55 -36.17
N ASP A 504 -39.13 10.60 -36.38
CA ASP A 504 -39.81 9.81 -37.43
C ASP A 504 -40.35 10.76 -38.52
N ASP A 505 -39.52 11.13 -39.50
CA ASP A 505 -39.99 11.61 -40.80
C ASP A 505 -39.60 10.61 -41.92
N PRO A 506 -40.58 9.92 -42.54
CA PRO A 506 -40.33 9.01 -43.67
C PRO A 506 -39.90 9.70 -44.98
N ALA A 507 -39.93 11.03 -45.07
CA ALA A 507 -39.74 11.76 -46.33
C ALA A 507 -38.31 12.32 -46.56
N ASN A 508 -37.43 12.35 -45.55
CA ASN A 508 -36.07 12.88 -45.73
C ASN A 508 -35.02 12.16 -44.83
N PRO A 509 -34.22 11.23 -45.36
CA PRO A 509 -33.30 10.40 -44.58
C PRO A 509 -31.89 11.00 -44.54
N ASP A 510 -31.72 12.25 -44.10
CA ASP A 510 -30.38 12.81 -43.93
C ASP A 510 -29.84 12.43 -42.53
N PRO A 511 -28.81 11.56 -42.40
CA PRO A 511 -28.50 10.88 -41.12
C PRO A 511 -27.67 11.70 -40.13
N LEU A 512 -27.28 12.94 -40.47
CA LEU A 512 -26.19 13.64 -39.78
C LEU A 512 -26.61 14.86 -38.95
N LEU A 513 -27.82 15.38 -39.08
CA LEU A 513 -28.25 16.61 -38.42
C LEU A 513 -29.74 16.52 -38.11
N CYS A 514 -30.12 16.42 -36.83
CA CYS A 514 -31.51 16.68 -36.47
C CYS A 514 -31.74 18.19 -36.49
N ALA A 515 -31.69 18.84 -37.67
CA ALA A 515 -31.93 20.25 -37.82
C ALA A 515 -33.24 20.61 -38.53
N ALA A 516 -34.10 21.35 -37.81
CA ALA A 516 -35.34 22.05 -38.21
C ALA A 516 -36.70 21.45 -37.71
N PRO A 517 -37.71 22.33 -37.44
CA PRO A 517 -38.68 22.10 -36.38
C PRO A 517 -40.00 21.45 -36.85
N PHE A 518 -40.68 20.82 -35.87
CA PHE A 518 -42.04 20.25 -35.86
C PHE A 518 -42.20 18.81 -36.39
N ASP A 519 -42.43 17.85 -35.48
CA ASP A 519 -43.80 17.49 -35.07
C ASP A 519 -43.80 16.83 -33.67
N ARG A 520 -44.79 17.19 -32.83
CA ARG A 520 -44.86 16.82 -31.41
C ARG A 520 -45.68 15.54 -31.27
N GLU A 521 -45.07 14.38 -30.96
CA GLU A 521 -45.67 13.32 -30.08
C GLU A 521 -44.95 11.95 -30.07
N ALA A 522 -43.90 11.70 -30.85
CA ALA A 522 -43.25 10.38 -30.86
C ALA A 522 -42.26 10.19 -29.68
N VAL A 523 -42.76 9.76 -28.52
CA VAL A 523 -41.93 9.33 -27.38
C VAL A 523 -41.83 7.80 -27.37
N SER A 524 -40.63 7.24 -27.56
CA SER A 524 -40.39 5.81 -27.33
C SER A 524 -39.92 5.57 -25.89
N SER A 525 -40.45 4.51 -25.28
CA SER A 525 -39.97 4.03 -23.98
C SER A 525 -39.28 2.68 -24.14
N GLY A 526 -38.02 2.58 -23.68
CA GLY A 526 -37.22 1.36 -23.70
C GLY A 526 -37.06 0.75 -22.31
N ASN A 527 -36.93 -0.57 -22.26
CA ASN A 527 -36.57 -1.37 -21.08
C ASN A 527 -35.47 -2.35 -21.47
N ASP A 528 -34.24 -2.11 -21.01
CA ASP A 528 -33.08 -2.89 -21.42
C ASP A 528 -32.45 -3.62 -20.24
N ARG A 529 -31.84 -4.78 -20.52
CA ARG A 529 -30.96 -5.50 -19.59
C ARG A 529 -29.53 -5.10 -19.88
N VAL A 530 -28.76 -4.83 -18.83
CA VAL A 530 -27.35 -4.46 -18.96
C VAL A 530 -26.48 -5.47 -18.24
N PHE A 531 -25.43 -5.88 -18.93
CA PHE A 531 -24.37 -6.73 -18.42
C PHE A 531 -23.04 -6.11 -18.80
N GLY A 532 -22.14 -5.95 -17.83
CA GLY A 532 -20.80 -5.45 -18.04
C GLY A 532 -19.81 -6.19 -17.15
N TYR A 533 -18.58 -6.29 -17.61
CA TYR A 533 -17.46 -6.75 -16.79
C TYR A 533 -16.31 -5.76 -16.92
N GLU A 534 -15.61 -5.51 -15.82
CA GLU A 534 -14.39 -4.70 -15.80
C GLU A 534 -13.27 -5.53 -15.19
N LEU A 535 -12.11 -5.54 -15.86
CA LEU A 535 -10.90 -6.20 -15.41
C LEU A 535 -9.82 -5.14 -15.22
N LEU A 536 -9.41 -4.93 -13.98
CA LEU A 536 -8.32 -4.01 -13.66
C LEU A 536 -7.15 -4.81 -13.10
N GLY A 537 -5.95 -4.53 -13.60
CA GLY A 537 -4.71 -5.11 -13.11
C GLY A 537 -3.58 -4.09 -13.21
N GLY A 538 -2.79 -3.95 -12.14
CA GLY A 538 -1.67 -3.01 -12.08
C GLY A 538 -0.51 -3.58 -11.28
N TRP A 539 0.70 -3.10 -11.59
CA TRP A 539 1.98 -3.58 -11.08
C TRP A 539 2.61 -2.68 -10.02
#